data_AF-A0A6V7JEM9-F1
#
_entry.id   AF-A0A6V7JEM9-F1
#
_cell.length_a   1.000
_cell.length_b   1.000
_cell.length_c   1.000
_cell.angle_alpha   90.00
_cell.angle_beta   90.00
_cell.angle_gamma   90.00
#
_symmetry.space_group_name_H-M   'P 1'
#
loop_
_entity.id
_entity.type
_entity.pdbx_description
1 polymer ?
#
loop_
_entity_poly.entity_id
_entity_poly.type
_entity_poly.pdbx_seq_one_letter_code
_entity_poly.pdbx_strand_id
1 'polypeptide(L)'
;ANFLEPFELQSWSTYDGLGDVPDPIYESISSRGKSSVNFRNLIYNSVGLSGRALRKVPFLAHALFTPTVEKSSFDDFVGAMMMAVEKQKGDELKL
;
A
#
# COMPACT_ATOMS: atom_id res chain seq x y z
N ALA A 1 31.67 18.28 5.09
CA ALA A 1 30.93 17.07 4.71
C ALA A 1 30.15 16.64 5.93
N ASN A 2 28.84 16.91 5.96
CA ASN A 2 28.00 16.47 7.08
C ASN A 2 27.64 15.02 6.79
N PHE A 3 28.36 14.12 7.47
CA PHE A 3 28.05 12.71 7.55
C PHE A 3 26.62 12.62 8.08
N LEU A 4 25.69 12.10 7.28
CA LEU A 4 24.33 11.83 7.74
C LEU A 4 24.48 10.96 9.00
N GLU A 5 23.98 11.46 10.12
CA GLU A 5 23.95 10.74 11.39
C GLU A 5 23.47 9.30 11.15
N PRO A 6 24.09 8.29 11.77
CA PRO A 6 23.65 6.91 11.64
C PRO A 6 22.17 6.80 11.99
N PHE A 7 21.35 6.42 11.01
CA PHE A 7 19.93 6.16 11.25
C PHE A 7 19.84 4.85 12.03
N GLU A 8 19.72 4.94 13.35
CA GLU A 8 19.44 3.79 14.20
C GLU A 8 17.96 3.40 14.07
N LEU A 9 17.71 2.21 13.53
CA LEU A 9 16.38 1.60 13.51
C LEU A 9 15.93 1.34 14.94
N GLN A 10 14.99 2.15 15.42
CA GLN A 10 14.36 1.99 16.73
C GLN A 10 13.40 0.78 16.72
N SER A 11 13.18 0.18 17.89
CA SER A 11 12.23 -0.92 18.07
C SER A 11 10.81 -0.54 17.61
N TRP A 12 10.11 -1.48 16.97
CA TRP A 12 8.72 -1.30 16.51
C TRP A 12 7.77 -0.84 17.61
N SER A 13 8.02 -1.24 18.86
CA SER A 13 7.25 -0.82 20.04
C SER A 13 7.30 0.68 20.33
N THR A 14 8.34 1.37 19.87
CA THR A 14 8.47 2.83 20.01
C THR A 14 7.45 3.57 19.13
N TYR A 15 7.01 2.94 18.04
CA TYR A 15 6.07 3.51 17.08
C TYR A 15 4.60 3.15 17.36
N ASP A 16 4.35 2.25 18.31
CA ASP A 16 3.01 1.76 18.65
C ASP A 16 2.26 2.71 19.62
N GLY A 17 2.98 3.64 20.26
CA GLY A 17 2.47 4.50 21.33
C GLY A 17 2.15 5.95 20.95
N LEU A 18 2.52 6.40 19.75
CA LEU A 18 2.15 7.72 19.23
C LEU A 18 1.12 7.52 18.13
N GLY A 19 -0.15 7.80 18.44
CA GLY A 19 -1.10 8.19 17.41
C GLY A 19 -0.46 9.30 16.58
N ASP A 20 -0.30 9.06 15.29
CA ASP A 20 0.44 9.86 14.33
C ASP A 20 1.97 9.80 14.46
N VAL A 21 2.55 8.61 14.28
CA VAL A 21 3.90 8.53 13.69
C VAL A 21 3.77 9.04 12.24
N PRO A 22 4.44 10.13 11.84
CA PRO A 22 4.65 10.41 10.43
C PRO A 22 5.62 9.32 9.96
N ASP A 23 5.05 8.24 9.42
CA ASP A 23 5.84 7.20 8.79
C ASP A 23 6.81 7.93 7.82
N PRO A 24 8.13 7.69 7.84
CA PRO A 24 9.03 8.36 6.88
C PRO A 24 8.62 8.08 5.42
N ILE A 25 7.89 6.98 5.21
CA ILE A 25 7.18 6.65 3.97
C ILE A 25 5.98 7.61 3.74
N TYR A 26 5.20 7.94 4.78
CA TYR A 26 4.02 8.81 4.75
C TYR A 26 4.30 10.24 4.27
N GLU A 27 5.34 10.89 4.80
CA GLU A 27 5.75 12.25 4.39
C GLU A 27 6.12 12.29 2.90
N SER A 28 6.75 11.20 2.42
CA SER A 28 7.22 11.09 1.04
C SER A 28 6.08 10.97 0.02
N ILE A 29 5.01 10.22 0.36
CA ILE A 29 3.85 10.03 -0.53
C ILE A 29 2.94 11.28 -0.47
N SER A 30 2.80 11.93 0.69
CA SER A 30 1.92 13.09 0.91
C SER A 30 2.32 14.35 0.11
N SER A 31 3.61 14.52 -0.21
CA SER A 31 4.14 15.78 -0.73
C SER A 31 3.72 16.15 -2.17
N ARG A 32 3.13 15.26 -2.99
CA ARG A 32 2.77 15.56 -4.39
C ARG A 32 1.51 14.82 -4.91
N GLY A 33 0.36 15.51 -4.94
CA GLY A 33 -0.78 15.21 -5.84
C GLY A 33 -1.82 14.17 -5.39
N LYS A 34 -3.00 14.15 -6.02
CA LYS A 34 -4.20 13.33 -5.68
C LYS A 34 -3.95 11.80 -5.69
N SER A 35 -2.99 11.32 -6.48
CA SER A 35 -2.63 9.90 -6.58
C SER A 35 -2.02 9.35 -5.28
N SER A 36 -1.47 10.21 -4.41
CA SER A 36 -0.92 9.83 -3.12
C SER A 36 -1.98 9.28 -2.15
N VAL A 37 -3.20 9.82 -2.19
CA VAL A 37 -4.29 9.48 -1.27
C VAL A 37 -4.85 8.10 -1.58
N ASN A 38 -5.05 7.78 -2.87
CA ASN A 38 -5.54 6.46 -3.29
C ASN A 38 -4.53 5.36 -2.94
N PHE A 39 -3.25 5.62 -3.18
CA PHE A 39 -2.19 4.68 -2.83
C PHE A 39 -2.07 4.47 -1.31
N ARG A 40 -2.22 5.54 -0.53
CA ARG A 40 -2.30 5.46 0.94
C ARG A 40 -3.45 4.59 1.41
N ASN A 41 -4.64 4.78 0.85
CA ASN A 41 -5.83 3.97 1.19
C ASN A 41 -5.62 2.50 0.82
N LEU A 42 -4.97 2.22 -0.31
CA LEU A 42 -4.60 0.87 -0.71
C LEU A 42 -3.66 0.21 0.30
N ILE A 43 -2.64 0.94 0.80
CA ILE A 43 -1.69 0.41 1.80
C ILE A 43 -2.45 0.02 3.08
N TYR A 44 -3.27 0.91 3.64
CA TYR A 44 -4.03 0.60 4.86
C TYR A 44 -5.01 -0.55 4.64
N ASN A 45 -5.66 -0.60 3.49
CA ASN A 45 -6.51 -1.73 3.18
C ASN A 45 -5.71 -3.04 3.06
N SER A 46 -4.44 -2.99 2.70
CA SER A 46 -3.61 -4.19 2.55
C SER A 46 -3.08 -4.77 3.87
N VAL A 47 -3.28 -4.08 5.00
CA VAL A 47 -2.84 -4.55 6.32
C VAL A 47 -3.48 -5.90 6.66
N GLY A 48 -2.67 -6.81 7.23
CA GLY A 48 -3.06 -8.17 7.59
C GLY A 48 -2.81 -9.22 6.51
N LEU A 49 -2.54 -8.80 5.27
CA LEU A 49 -2.15 -9.74 4.20
C LEU A 49 -0.70 -10.21 4.37
N SER A 50 -0.47 -11.49 4.10
CA SER A 50 0.89 -12.04 4.02
C SER A 50 1.69 -11.43 2.86
N GLY A 51 3.03 -11.40 2.95
CA GLY A 51 3.88 -10.94 1.84
C GLY A 51 3.65 -11.70 0.52
N ARG A 52 3.21 -12.97 0.60
CA ARG A 52 2.79 -13.75 -0.58
C ARG A 52 1.49 -13.21 -1.17
N ALA A 53 0.49 -12.93 -0.35
CA ALA A 53 -0.78 -12.36 -0.78
C ALA A 53 -0.58 -10.95 -1.37
N LEU A 54 0.21 -10.09 -0.71
CA LEU A 54 0.54 -8.75 -1.20
C LEU A 54 1.13 -8.76 -2.61
N ARG A 55 2.09 -9.64 -2.88
CA ARG A 55 2.69 -9.78 -4.23
C ARG A 55 1.73 -10.31 -5.29
N LYS A 56 0.66 -11.00 -4.89
CA LYS A 56 -0.38 -11.54 -5.79
C LYS A 56 -1.41 -10.47 -6.20
N VAL A 57 -1.65 -9.47 -5.35
CA VAL A 57 -2.66 -8.41 -5.58
C VAL A 57 -2.52 -7.72 -6.94
N PRO A 58 -1.33 -7.27 -7.40
CA PRO A 58 -1.22 -6.60 -8.71
C PRO A 58 -1.69 -7.48 -9.88
N PHE A 59 -1.40 -8.79 -9.82
CA PHE A 59 -1.83 -9.73 -10.86
C PHE A 59 -3.35 -9.92 -10.84
N LEU A 60 -3.96 -10.01 -9.65
CA LEU A 60 -5.42 -10.10 -9.52
C LEU A 60 -6.11 -8.82 -9.97
N ALA A 61 -5.56 -7.65 -9.64
CA ALA A 61 -6.05 -6.35 -10.07
C ALA A 61 -6.11 -6.26 -11.59
N HIS A 62 -5.02 -6.66 -12.24
CA HIS A 62 -4.92 -6.67 -13.69
C HIS A 62 -5.90 -7.67 -14.32
N ALA A 63 -5.92 -8.92 -13.86
CA ALA A 63 -6.68 -9.99 -14.48
C ALA A 63 -8.20 -9.88 -14.27
N LEU A 64 -8.64 -9.36 -13.12
CA LEU A 64 -10.06 -9.38 -12.74
C LEU A 64 -10.74 -8.02 -12.86
N PHE A 65 -9.98 -6.94 -12.74
CA PHE A 65 -10.54 -5.61 -12.54
C PHE A 65 -9.99 -4.55 -13.51
N THR A 66 -9.08 -4.92 -14.41
CA THR A 66 -8.56 -4.01 -15.45
C THR A 66 -9.09 -4.45 -16.83
N PRO A 67 -10.20 -3.86 -17.32
CA PRO A 67 -10.88 -4.34 -18.53
C PRO A 67 -10.12 -4.02 -19.83
N THR A 68 -9.30 -2.96 -19.88
CA THR A 68 -8.52 -2.58 -21.07
C THR A 68 -7.13 -2.12 -20.67
N VAL A 69 -6.13 -2.95 -20.95
CA VAL A 69 -4.73 -2.75 -20.55
C VAL A 69 -4.09 -1.51 -21.17
N GLU A 70 -4.45 -1.18 -22.41
CA GLU A 70 -3.78 -0.12 -23.18
C GLU A 70 -4.20 1.31 -22.77
N LYS A 71 -5.27 1.45 -22.00
CA LYS A 71 -5.84 2.76 -21.61
C LYS A 71 -5.97 2.99 -20.11
N SER A 72 -5.59 2.02 -19.28
CA SER A 72 -5.71 2.16 -17.83
C SER A 72 -4.69 3.16 -17.28
N SER A 73 -5.15 4.19 -16.59
CA SER A 73 -4.28 5.10 -15.85
C SER A 73 -3.75 4.46 -14.57
N PHE A 74 -2.75 5.08 -13.94
CA PHE A 74 -2.26 4.63 -12.64
C PHE A 74 -3.37 4.65 -11.57
N ASP A 75 -4.22 5.68 -11.57
CA ASP A 75 -5.32 5.78 -10.59
C ASP A 75 -6.37 4.68 -10.80
N ASP A 76 -6.67 4.32 -12.05
CA ASP A 76 -7.55 3.18 -12.37
C ASP A 76 -6.95 1.87 -11.85
N PHE A 77 -5.64 1.68 -12.02
CA PHE A 77 -4.95 0.49 -11.55
C PHE A 77 -4.92 0.41 -10.02
N VAL A 78 -4.74 1.54 -9.32
CA VAL A 78 -4.84 1.58 -7.85
C VAL A 78 -6.26 1.22 -7.39
N GLY A 79 -7.30 1.72 -8.07
CA GLY A 79 -8.69 1.32 -7.82
C GLY A 79 -8.91 -0.19 -8.03
N ALA A 80 -8.36 -0.75 -9.11
CA ALA A 80 -8.38 -2.18 -9.38
C ALA A 80 -7.66 -2.99 -8.28
N MET A 81 -6.53 -2.49 -7.77
CA MET A 81 -5.81 -3.12 -6.66
C MET A 81 -6.62 -3.10 -5.37
N MET A 82 -7.36 -2.03 -5.07
CA MET A 82 -8.23 -1.99 -3.90
C MET A 82 -9.32 -3.08 -3.95
N MET A 83 -9.95 -3.29 -5.11
CA MET A 83 -10.91 -4.37 -5.30
C MET A 83 -10.26 -5.77 -5.18
N ALA A 84 -9.03 -5.92 -5.67
CA ALA A 84 -8.28 -7.16 -5.54
C ALA A 84 -7.87 -7.48 -4.11
N VAL A 85 -7.56 -6.48 -3.28
CA VAL A 85 -7.30 -6.65 -1.84
C VAL A 85 -8.53 -7.18 -1.13
N GLU A 86 -9.70 -6.56 -1.34
CA GLU A 86 -10.97 -7.03 -0.75
C GLU A 86 -11.29 -8.46 -1.15
N LYS A 87 -11.10 -8.80 -2.43
CA LYS A 87 -11.29 -10.16 -2.91
C LYS A 87 -10.31 -11.13 -2.23
N GLN A 88 -9.02 -10.79 -2.15
CA GLN A 88 -8.00 -11.66 -1.55
C GLN A 88 -8.29 -11.92 -0.07
N LYS A 89 -8.71 -10.90 0.69
CA LYS A 89 -9.16 -11.07 2.08
C LYS A 89 -10.39 -11.96 2.18
N GLY A 90 -11.38 -11.73 1.31
CA GLY A 90 -12.60 -12.54 1.26
C GLY A 90 -12.36 -14.00 0.89
N ASP A 91 -11.35 -14.29 0.07
CA ASP A 91 -10.93 -15.65 -0.25
C ASP A 91 -10.20 -16.32 0.93
N GLU A 92 -9.36 -15.58 1.67
CA GLU A 92 -8.64 -16.08 2.85
C GLU A 92 -9.57 -16.38 4.03
N LEU A 93 -10.64 -15.60 4.20
CA LEU A 93 -11.65 -15.82 5.25
C LEU A 93 -12.58 -17.03 4.98
N LYS A 94 -12.60 -17.56 3.75
CA LYS A 94 -13.42 -18.71 3.35
C LYS A 94 -12.68 -20.05 3.45
N LEU A 95 -11.41 -20.02 3.85
CA LEU A 95 -10.57 -21.19 4.11
C LEU A 95 -10.66 -21.60 5.58
#